data_AF-A0A1V3TSU9-F1
#
_entry.id   AF-A0A1V3TSU9-F1
#
_cell.length_a   1.000
_cell.length_b   1.000
_cell.length_c   1.000
_cell.angle_alpha   90.00
_cell.angle_beta   90.00
_cell.angle_gamma   90.00
#
_symmetry.space_group_name_H-M   'P 1'
#
loop_
_entity.id
_entity.type
_entity.pdbx_description
1 polymer ?
#
loop_
_entity_poly.entity_id
_entity_poly.type
_entity_poly.pdbx_seq_one_letter_code
_entity_poly.pdbx_strand_id
1 'polypeptide(L)'
;MKKIFIVTAISLFILGCSSNPSVKDFYKIPDDSVIAYITEANNIEKCLPSGTRLKSMNDAERRVLGGSKHDALSNIIGERQANRIWLGLDKNAERYFDQRVEVLTHKKTDVTKAECSAMRKKFSQRLNKFVEKQNYENSPAGQAAIAQQNMQTLQMIHGMGAQAQKPAQLDYWQQLEIEKAKARERQKPIQTHTNCYSIAGSVSCDSTSY
;
A
#
# COMPACT_ATOMS: atom_id res chain seq x y z
N MET A 1 -9.72 47.76 38.34
CA MET A 1 -9.90 48.10 36.91
C MET A 1 -8.62 48.70 36.36
N LYS A 2 -7.90 48.01 35.45
CA LYS A 2 -6.94 48.60 34.49
C LYS A 2 -6.45 47.54 33.47
N LYS A 3 -7.05 47.62 32.28
CA LYS A 3 -6.61 47.37 30.89
C LYS A 3 -5.64 46.22 30.55
N ILE A 4 -6.16 45.34 29.68
CA ILE A 4 -5.51 44.35 28.82
C ILE A 4 -4.58 45.03 27.79
N PHE A 5 -3.43 44.42 27.51
CA PHE A 5 -2.74 44.53 26.21
C PHE A 5 -2.25 43.15 25.79
N ILE A 6 -2.87 42.61 24.74
CA ILE A 6 -2.37 41.46 23.96
C ILE A 6 -1.50 42.05 22.85
N VAL A 7 -0.25 41.61 22.75
CA VAL A 7 0.55 41.79 21.54
C VAL A 7 1.17 40.44 21.16
N THR A 8 0.59 39.86 20.12
CA THR A 8 1.13 38.77 19.31
C THR A 8 2.47 39.16 18.69
N ALA A 9 3.48 38.30 18.82
CA ALA A 9 4.66 38.32 17.97
C ALA A 9 4.92 36.90 17.44
N ILE A 10 4.47 36.68 16.21
CA ILE A 10 4.81 35.56 15.35
C ILE A 10 6.24 35.80 14.87
N SER A 11 7.19 34.97 15.29
CA SER A 11 8.54 34.95 14.70
C SER A 11 8.68 33.72 13.82
N LEU A 12 8.27 33.88 12.55
CA LEU A 12 8.81 33.07 11.45
C LEU A 12 10.22 33.58 11.13
N PHE A 13 11.23 32.73 11.33
CA PHE A 13 12.49 32.83 10.60
C PHE A 13 12.78 31.45 9.99
N ILE A 14 12.47 31.33 8.71
CA ILE A 14 12.93 30.26 7.83
C ILE A 14 14.24 30.76 7.22
N LEU A 15 15.30 29.96 7.31
CA LEU A 15 16.23 29.60 6.22
C LEU A 15 17.60 29.19 6.78
N GLY A 16 17.76 27.89 6.96
CA GLY A 16 19.05 27.21 7.00
C GLY A 16 18.97 25.99 6.09
N CYS A 17 19.18 26.20 4.79
CA CYS A 17 19.27 25.14 3.80
C CYS A 17 20.53 24.29 4.04
N SER A 18 20.35 23.09 4.60
CA SER A 18 21.12 21.90 4.22
C SER A 18 20.42 20.65 4.75
N SER A 19 19.35 20.23 4.07
CA SER A 19 18.89 18.85 4.16
C SER A 19 19.15 18.20 2.81
N ASN A 20 20.24 17.43 2.78
CA ASN A 20 20.48 16.34 1.85
C ASN A 20 19.17 15.63 1.46
N PRO A 21 19.05 15.12 0.21
CA PRO A 21 17.81 14.54 -0.28
C PRO A 21 17.34 13.42 0.66
N SER A 22 16.15 13.65 1.22
CA SER A 22 15.30 12.79 2.02
C SER A 22 15.74 11.33 2.18
N VAL A 23 16.46 11.05 3.28
CA VAL A 23 16.26 9.77 3.95
C VAL A 23 14.78 9.80 4.35
N LYS A 24 13.93 8.97 3.70
CA LYS A 24 12.54 8.80 4.14
C LYS A 24 12.58 8.54 5.64
N ASP A 25 12.05 9.48 6.43
CA ASP A 25 11.84 9.26 7.85
C ASP A 25 10.92 8.04 7.96
N PHE A 26 11.50 6.92 8.38
CA PHE A 26 10.76 5.68 8.62
C PHE A 26 10.07 5.76 9.97
N TYR A 27 9.03 4.95 10.16
CA TYR A 27 8.29 4.97 11.42
C TYR A 27 9.18 4.44 12.56
N LYS A 28 9.35 5.27 13.59
CA LYS A 28 10.03 4.91 14.84
C LYS A 28 8.99 4.76 15.93
N ILE A 29 8.86 3.55 16.45
CA ILE A 29 8.01 3.25 17.60
C ILE A 29 8.63 3.82 18.89
N PRO A 30 7.87 4.49 19.76
CA PRO A 30 8.36 4.97 21.05
C PRO A 30 8.79 3.83 21.98
N ASP A 31 9.79 4.06 22.82
CA ASP A 31 10.31 3.05 23.76
C ASP A 31 9.24 2.50 24.71
N ASP A 32 8.34 3.36 25.22
CA ASP A 32 7.25 2.93 26.09
C ASP A 32 6.33 1.92 25.40
N SER A 33 6.08 2.11 24.10
CA SER A 33 5.32 1.17 23.28
C SER A 33 6.08 -0.13 23.03
N VAL A 34 7.40 -0.08 22.88
CA VAL A 34 8.25 -1.28 22.78
C VAL A 34 8.24 -2.05 24.10
N ILE A 35 8.36 -1.36 25.24
CA ILE A 35 8.31 -1.97 26.58
C ILE A 35 6.94 -2.62 26.84
N ALA A 36 5.85 -1.94 26.46
CA ALA A 36 4.51 -2.51 26.53
C ALA A 36 4.39 -3.77 25.67
N TYR A 37 4.93 -3.76 24.45
CA TYR A 37 4.94 -4.92 23.57
C TYR A 37 5.75 -6.08 24.17
N ILE A 38 6.95 -5.83 24.69
CA ILE A 38 7.80 -6.85 25.32
C ILE A 38 7.06 -7.49 26.50
N THR A 39 6.42 -6.67 27.33
CA THR A 39 5.65 -7.16 28.49
C THR A 39 4.51 -8.08 28.04
N GLU A 40 3.73 -7.65 27.05
CA GLU A 40 2.61 -8.44 26.54
C GLU A 40 3.07 -9.70 25.81
N ALA A 41 4.13 -9.62 25.01
CA ALA A 41 4.73 -10.77 24.35
C ALA A 41 5.24 -11.80 25.37
N ASN A 42 5.91 -11.36 26.44
CA ASN A 42 6.35 -12.22 27.52
C ASN A 42 5.17 -12.86 28.27
N ASN A 43 4.09 -12.10 28.49
CA ASN A 43 2.87 -12.61 29.11
C ASN A 43 2.23 -13.71 28.24
N ILE A 44 2.11 -13.49 26.93
CA ILE A 44 1.61 -14.48 25.96
C ILE A 44 2.44 -15.76 26.03
N GLU A 45 3.78 -15.64 26.01
CA GLU A 45 4.68 -16.80 26.09
C GLU A 45 4.58 -17.54 27.42
N LYS A 46 4.49 -16.81 28.54
CA LYS A 46 4.34 -17.39 29.88
C LYS A 46 3.03 -18.16 30.04
N CYS A 47 1.96 -17.68 29.42
CA CYS A 47 0.62 -18.23 29.57
C CYS A 47 0.29 -19.34 28.55
N LEU A 48 1.25 -19.80 27.74
CA LEU A 48 1.04 -20.87 26.78
C LEU A 48 0.44 -22.14 27.42
N PRO A 49 -0.34 -22.94 26.66
CA PRO A 49 -0.87 -24.22 27.12
C PRO A 49 0.24 -25.17 27.58
N SER A 50 -0.07 -26.00 28.58
CA SER A 50 0.80 -27.10 28.98
C SER A 50 1.05 -28.05 27.80
N GLY A 51 2.31 -28.27 27.45
CA GLY A 51 2.71 -29.07 26.27
C GLY A 51 3.30 -28.21 25.14
N THR A 52 2.90 -26.94 25.04
CA THR A 52 3.46 -26.00 24.07
C THR A 52 4.71 -25.35 24.67
N ARG A 53 5.89 -25.70 24.16
CA ARG A 53 7.18 -25.08 24.55
C ARG A 53 7.75 -24.31 23.38
N LEU A 54 8.24 -23.09 23.62
CA LEU A 54 8.83 -22.23 22.58
C LEU A 54 9.83 -22.96 21.67
N LYS A 55 10.69 -23.82 22.24
CA LYS A 55 11.71 -24.58 21.50
C LYS A 55 11.19 -25.76 20.69
N SER A 56 9.99 -26.26 20.98
CA SER A 56 9.41 -27.46 20.37
C SER A 56 8.03 -27.22 19.77
N MET A 57 7.69 -25.95 19.46
CA MET A 57 6.43 -25.64 18.79
C MET A 57 6.41 -26.21 17.37
N ASN A 58 5.27 -26.76 16.97
CA ASN A 58 5.01 -27.05 15.56
C ASN A 58 4.69 -25.76 14.79
N ASP A 59 4.57 -25.85 13.46
CA ASP A 59 4.37 -24.67 12.60
C ASP A 59 3.03 -23.96 12.84
N ALA A 60 1.98 -24.71 13.18
CA ALA A 60 0.68 -24.14 13.52
C ALA A 60 0.77 -23.33 14.83
N GLU A 61 1.39 -23.88 15.86
CA GLU A 61 1.65 -23.21 17.13
C GLU A 61 2.51 -21.95 16.93
N ARG A 62 3.57 -22.04 16.13
CA ARG A 62 4.43 -20.89 15.78
C ARG A 62 3.64 -19.79 15.08
N ARG A 63 2.78 -20.13 14.11
CA ARG A 63 1.93 -19.15 13.43
C ARG A 63 0.93 -18.49 14.37
N VAL A 64 0.28 -19.26 15.24
CA VAL A 64 -0.70 -18.73 16.20
C VAL A 64 -0.04 -17.85 17.25
N LEU A 65 1.14 -18.23 17.74
CA LEU A 65 1.95 -17.39 18.62
C LEU A 65 2.35 -16.09 17.92
N GLY A 66 2.86 -16.18 16.68
CA GLY A 66 3.22 -15.02 15.87
C GLY A 66 2.04 -14.06 15.67
N GLY A 67 0.87 -14.58 15.30
CA GLY A 67 -0.34 -13.77 15.18
C GLY A 67 -0.79 -13.14 16.50
N SER A 68 -0.62 -13.83 17.63
CA SER A 68 -0.96 -13.27 18.94
C SER A 68 -0.03 -12.14 19.37
N LYS A 69 1.27 -12.24 19.04
CA LYS A 69 2.24 -11.15 19.24
C LYS A 69 2.00 -9.99 18.29
N HIS A 70 1.62 -10.27 17.04
CA HIS A 70 1.23 -9.25 16.08
C HIS A 70 0.04 -8.44 16.60
N ASP A 71 -1.02 -9.11 17.07
CA ASP A 71 -2.19 -8.43 17.64
C ASP A 71 -1.81 -7.56 18.85
N ALA A 72 -0.90 -8.04 19.71
CA ALA A 72 -0.41 -7.26 20.83
C ALA A 72 0.26 -5.97 20.34
N LEU A 73 1.13 -6.06 19.33
CA LEU A 73 1.74 -4.89 18.70
C LEU A 73 0.69 -3.96 18.08
N SER A 74 -0.25 -4.50 17.29
CA SER A 74 -1.36 -3.76 16.66
C SER A 74 -2.22 -3.01 17.68
N ASN A 75 -2.49 -3.59 18.84
CA ASN A 75 -3.26 -2.94 19.90
C ASN A 75 -2.50 -1.76 20.54
N ILE A 76 -1.17 -1.79 20.52
CA ILE A 76 -0.33 -0.74 21.14
C ILE A 76 -0.11 0.43 20.17
N ILE A 77 0.23 0.15 18.92
CA ILE A 77 0.65 1.18 17.94
C ILE A 77 -0.31 1.38 16.77
N GLY A 78 -1.41 0.63 16.75
CA GLY A 78 -2.38 0.61 15.66
C GLY A 78 -1.99 -0.35 14.52
N GLU A 79 -3.00 -0.99 13.95
CA GLU A 79 -2.90 -2.00 12.89
C GLU A 79 -2.03 -1.55 11.70
N ARG A 80 -2.17 -0.29 11.27
CA ARG A 80 -1.41 0.25 10.13
C ARG A 80 0.09 0.27 10.39
N GLN A 81 0.51 0.66 11.59
CA GLN A 81 1.93 0.76 11.94
C GLN A 81 2.51 -0.61 12.29
N ALA A 82 1.74 -1.44 12.99
CA ALA A 82 2.12 -2.83 13.24
C ALA A 82 2.34 -3.60 11.95
N ASN A 83 1.48 -3.45 10.94
CA ASN A 83 1.68 -4.08 9.63
C ASN A 83 2.93 -3.57 8.90
N ARG A 84 3.32 -2.31 9.07
CA ARG A 84 4.57 -1.79 8.47
C ARG A 84 5.82 -2.49 9.02
N ILE A 85 5.81 -2.76 10.33
CA ILE A 85 6.89 -3.43 11.04
C ILE A 85 6.83 -4.94 10.78
N TRP A 86 5.69 -5.56 11.08
CA TRP A 86 5.53 -7.02 11.16
C TRP A 86 5.50 -7.73 9.81
N LEU A 87 4.95 -7.09 8.77
CA LEU A 87 4.92 -7.64 7.41
C LEU A 87 6.14 -7.19 6.57
N GLY A 88 7.11 -6.51 7.17
CA GLY A 88 8.31 -6.04 6.49
C GLY A 88 8.04 -5.04 5.36
N LEU A 89 6.90 -4.32 5.42
CA LEU A 89 6.56 -3.30 4.41
C LEU A 89 7.49 -2.08 4.51
N ASP A 90 8.06 -1.84 5.70
CA ASP A 90 9.11 -0.87 5.95
C ASP A 90 10.28 -1.54 6.69
N LYS A 91 11.27 -2.00 5.94
CA LYS A 91 12.47 -2.69 6.47
C LYS A 91 13.26 -1.86 7.48
N ASN A 92 13.21 -0.52 7.39
CA ASN A 92 13.90 0.34 8.34
C ASN A 92 13.15 0.39 9.67
N ALA A 93 11.81 0.45 9.63
CA ALA A 93 10.97 0.38 10.82
C ALA A 93 11.07 -1.00 11.50
N GLU A 94 11.06 -2.08 10.73
CA GLU A 94 11.27 -3.46 11.22
C GLU A 94 12.62 -3.59 11.96
N ARG A 95 13.73 -3.24 11.28
CA ARG A 95 15.06 -3.29 11.88
C ARG A 95 15.19 -2.42 13.13
N TYR A 96 14.62 -1.22 13.11
CA TYR A 96 14.61 -0.35 14.28
C TYR A 96 13.85 -0.99 15.44
N PHE A 97 12.67 -1.54 15.18
CA PHE A 97 11.89 -2.24 16.20
C PHE A 97 12.65 -3.42 16.79
N ASP A 98 13.24 -4.29 15.97
CA ASP A 98 14.03 -5.42 16.45
C ASP A 98 15.21 -4.99 17.34
N GLN A 99 15.93 -3.94 16.92
CA GLN A 99 17.01 -3.35 17.72
C GLN A 99 16.50 -2.79 19.05
N ARG A 100 15.36 -2.08 19.05
CA ARG A 100 14.76 -1.57 20.29
C ARG A 100 14.31 -2.71 21.19
N VAL A 101 13.70 -3.76 20.62
CA VAL A 101 13.30 -4.95 21.38
C VAL A 101 14.53 -5.57 22.04
N GLU A 102 15.62 -5.77 21.32
CA GLU A 102 16.87 -6.32 21.87
C GLU A 102 17.42 -5.46 23.02
N VAL A 103 17.55 -4.15 22.81
CA VAL A 103 18.10 -3.20 23.80
C VAL A 103 17.21 -3.08 25.04
N LEU A 104 15.89 -3.07 24.85
CA LEU A 104 14.89 -2.90 25.92
C LEU A 104 14.38 -4.24 26.46
N THR A 105 14.96 -5.37 26.04
CA THR A 105 14.55 -6.68 26.54
C THR A 105 14.89 -6.77 28.02
N HIS A 106 13.85 -6.76 28.83
CA HIS A 106 13.90 -7.08 30.25
C HIS A 106 12.89 -8.21 30.46
N LYS A 107 13.26 -9.27 31.20
CA LYS A 107 12.32 -10.36 31.53
C LYS A 107 11.31 -9.87 32.58
N LYS A 108 10.36 -9.05 32.15
CA LYS A 108 9.21 -8.61 32.94
C LYS A 108 7.98 -9.35 32.43
N THR A 109 7.27 -9.98 33.35
CA THR A 109 5.94 -10.54 33.12
C THR A 109 5.04 -9.96 34.19
N ASP A 110 3.90 -9.43 33.78
CA ASP A 110 2.90 -8.86 34.68
C ASP A 110 1.55 -9.41 34.25
N VAL A 111 1.25 -10.61 34.71
CA VAL A 111 0.06 -11.36 34.31
C VAL A 111 -0.46 -12.18 35.48
N THR A 112 -1.73 -12.02 35.77
CA THR A 112 -2.46 -12.77 36.79
C THR A 112 -2.83 -14.16 36.29
N LYS A 113 -3.22 -15.05 37.21
CA LYS A 113 -3.69 -16.39 36.87
C LYS A 113 -4.95 -16.36 35.98
N ALA A 114 -5.85 -15.41 36.21
CA ALA A 114 -7.08 -15.25 35.44
C ALA A 114 -6.78 -14.81 33.99
N GLU A 115 -5.92 -13.81 33.82
CA GLU A 115 -5.46 -13.36 32.50
C GLU A 115 -4.74 -14.47 31.76
N CYS A 116 -3.85 -15.22 32.44
CA CYS A 116 -3.22 -16.38 31.83
C CYS A 116 -4.22 -17.43 31.37
N SER A 117 -5.27 -17.71 32.15
CA SER A 117 -6.32 -18.64 31.75
C SER A 117 -7.05 -18.17 30.49
N ALA A 118 -7.36 -16.87 30.41
CA ALA A 118 -7.99 -16.27 29.24
C ALA A 118 -7.07 -16.32 28.01
N MET A 119 -5.80 -15.96 28.15
CA MET A 119 -4.79 -16.03 27.08
C MET A 119 -4.62 -17.46 26.57
N ARG A 120 -4.53 -18.44 27.48
CA ARG A 120 -4.42 -19.86 27.13
C ARG A 120 -5.63 -20.35 26.35
N LYS A 121 -6.84 -20.00 26.79
CA LYS A 121 -8.09 -20.33 26.08
C LYS A 121 -8.12 -19.70 24.68
N LYS A 122 -7.76 -18.42 24.57
CA LYS A 122 -7.68 -17.70 23.29
C LYS A 122 -6.67 -18.35 22.33
N PHE A 123 -5.51 -18.74 22.84
CA PHE A 123 -4.48 -19.44 22.07
C PHE A 123 -4.99 -20.78 21.54
N SER A 124 -5.55 -21.64 22.42
CA SER A 124 -6.08 -22.95 22.01
C SER A 124 -7.23 -22.83 21.00
N GLN A 125 -8.13 -21.85 21.18
CA GLN A 125 -9.21 -21.59 20.22
C GLN A 125 -8.66 -21.18 18.85
N ARG A 126 -7.64 -20.32 18.80
CA ARG A 126 -6.99 -19.93 17.54
C ARG A 126 -6.27 -21.08 16.88
N LEU A 127 -5.58 -21.91 17.67
CA LEU A 127 -4.90 -23.10 17.16
C LEU A 127 -5.89 -24.08 16.54
N ASN A 128 -6.99 -24.38 17.21
CA ASN A 128 -8.02 -25.26 16.67
C ASN A 128 -8.60 -24.71 15.37
N LYS A 129 -8.97 -23.43 15.33
CA LYS A 129 -9.47 -22.78 14.10
C LYS A 129 -8.46 -22.81 12.96
N PHE A 130 -7.18 -22.59 13.27
CA PHE A 130 -6.11 -22.64 12.27
C PHE A 130 -5.93 -24.05 11.70
N VAL A 131 -5.91 -25.07 12.56
CA VAL A 131 -5.79 -26.48 12.16
C VAL A 131 -7.02 -26.94 11.39
N GLU A 132 -8.22 -26.60 11.84
CA GLU A 132 -9.48 -26.86 11.13
C GLU A 132 -9.47 -26.25 9.72
N LYS A 133 -9.05 -24.99 9.62
CA LYS A 133 -8.90 -24.31 8.33
C LYS A 133 -7.89 -25.03 7.43
N GLN A 134 -6.71 -25.36 7.94
CA GLN A 134 -5.71 -26.09 7.15
C GLN A 134 -6.22 -27.46 6.71
N ASN A 135 -6.89 -28.20 7.58
CA ASN A 135 -7.47 -29.51 7.26
C ASN A 135 -8.54 -29.38 6.17
N TYR A 136 -9.38 -28.34 6.26
CA TYR A 136 -10.36 -28.03 5.22
C TYR A 136 -9.68 -27.68 3.90
N GLU A 137 -8.74 -26.74 3.88
CA GLU A 137 -8.01 -26.31 2.67
C GLU A 137 -7.25 -27.47 2.00
N ASN A 138 -6.75 -28.43 2.79
CA ASN A 138 -6.08 -29.63 2.29
C ASN A 138 -7.04 -30.75 1.85
N SER A 139 -8.32 -30.65 2.17
CA SER A 139 -9.33 -31.64 1.75
C SER A 139 -9.71 -31.47 0.27
N PRO A 140 -10.21 -32.53 -0.42
CA PRO A 140 -10.66 -32.40 -1.80
C PRO A 140 -11.73 -31.31 -1.99
N ALA A 141 -12.65 -31.17 -1.03
CA ALA A 141 -13.69 -30.15 -1.06
C ALA A 141 -13.11 -28.74 -0.91
N GLY A 142 -12.15 -28.53 -0.02
CA GLY A 142 -11.49 -27.24 0.15
C GLY A 142 -10.62 -26.86 -1.04
N GLN A 143 -9.88 -27.80 -1.63
CA GLN A 143 -9.11 -27.56 -2.85
C GLN A 143 -10.02 -27.16 -4.03
N ALA A 144 -11.16 -27.84 -4.19
CA ALA A 144 -12.15 -27.48 -5.20
C ALA A 144 -12.74 -26.07 -4.96
N ALA A 145 -13.04 -25.72 -3.70
CA ALA A 145 -13.54 -24.39 -3.34
C ALA A 145 -12.50 -23.28 -3.60
N ILE A 146 -11.23 -23.51 -3.24
CA ILE A 146 -10.12 -22.58 -3.52
C ILE A 146 -9.94 -22.41 -5.03
N ALA A 147 -9.94 -23.51 -5.79
CA ALA A 147 -9.83 -23.45 -7.25
C ALA A 147 -10.97 -22.65 -7.87
N GLN A 148 -12.21 -22.86 -7.40
CA GLN A 148 -13.37 -22.10 -7.85
C GLN A 148 -13.25 -20.60 -7.51
N GLN A 149 -12.82 -20.25 -6.30
CA GLN A 149 -12.60 -18.86 -5.90
C GLN A 149 -11.50 -18.20 -6.73
N ASN A 150 -10.41 -18.91 -7.01
CA ASN A 150 -9.33 -18.43 -7.87
C ASN A 150 -9.82 -18.18 -9.29
N MET A 151 -10.64 -19.09 -9.85
CA MET A 151 -11.24 -18.89 -11.17
C MET A 151 -12.15 -17.65 -11.20
N GLN A 152 -12.99 -17.44 -10.18
CA GLN A 152 -13.83 -16.24 -10.08
C GLN A 152 -12.98 -14.96 -9.99
N THR A 153 -11.90 -14.99 -9.20
CA THR A 153 -10.99 -13.86 -9.06
C THR A 153 -10.30 -13.53 -10.39
N LEU A 154 -9.82 -14.54 -11.12
CA LEU A 154 -9.23 -14.37 -12.44
C LEU A 154 -10.24 -13.83 -13.46
N GLN A 155 -11.50 -14.30 -13.43
CA GLN A 155 -12.56 -13.76 -14.29
C GLN A 155 -12.85 -12.28 -13.99
N MET A 156 -12.87 -11.88 -12.72
CA MET A 156 -13.03 -10.46 -12.36
C MET A 156 -11.84 -9.62 -12.84
N ILE A 157 -10.60 -10.09 -12.64
CA ILE A 157 -9.40 -9.38 -13.10
C ILE A 157 -9.42 -9.24 -14.63
N HIS A 158 -9.78 -10.31 -15.36
CA HIS A 158 -9.85 -10.29 -16.82
C HIS A 158 -11.00 -9.41 -17.33
N GLY A 159 -12.16 -9.43 -16.66
CA GLY A 159 -13.29 -8.55 -16.95
C GLY A 159 -12.95 -7.08 -16.75
N MET A 160 -12.26 -6.74 -15.66
CA MET A 160 -11.74 -5.40 -15.41
C MET A 160 -10.66 -4.99 -16.42
N GLY A 161 -9.77 -5.90 -16.82
CA GLY A 161 -8.76 -5.66 -17.86
C GLY A 161 -9.39 -5.38 -19.24
N ALA A 162 -10.42 -6.14 -19.62
CA ALA A 162 -11.16 -5.93 -20.86
C ALA A 162 -12.00 -4.64 -20.85
N GLN A 163 -12.51 -4.21 -19.68
CA GLN A 163 -13.20 -2.94 -19.52
C GLN A 163 -12.23 -1.74 -19.54
N ALA A 164 -11.01 -1.89 -19.01
CA ALA A 164 -9.99 -0.84 -19.03
C ALA A 164 -9.34 -0.65 -20.42
N GLN A 165 -9.30 -1.69 -21.27
CA GLN A 165 -8.71 -1.60 -22.62
C GLN A 165 -9.62 -0.97 -23.68
N LYS A 166 -10.94 -1.09 -23.55
CA LYS A 166 -11.91 -0.58 -24.54
C LYS A 166 -11.86 0.95 -24.75
N PRO A 167 -11.83 1.82 -23.72
CA PRO A 167 -11.78 3.26 -23.95
C PRO A 167 -10.44 3.72 -24.55
N ALA A 168 -9.32 3.11 -24.15
CA ALA A 168 -8.00 3.48 -24.66
C ALA A 168 -7.79 3.12 -26.15
N GLN A 169 -8.35 1.99 -26.61
CA GLN A 169 -8.29 1.64 -28.05
C GLN A 169 -9.23 2.52 -28.89
N LEU A 170 -10.41 2.89 -28.37
CA LEU A 170 -11.34 3.77 -29.09
C LEU A 170 -10.75 5.17 -29.30
N ASP A 171 -10.13 5.75 -28.26
CA ASP A 171 -9.48 7.06 -28.30
C ASP A 171 -8.32 7.11 -29.32
N TYR A 172 -7.53 6.02 -29.41
CA TYR A 172 -6.43 5.92 -30.36
C TYR A 172 -6.91 5.89 -31.82
N TRP A 173 -7.96 5.11 -32.13
CA TRP A 173 -8.50 5.07 -33.49
C TRP A 173 -9.17 6.38 -33.90
N GLN A 174 -9.87 7.06 -32.98
CA GLN A 174 -10.43 8.40 -33.23
C GLN A 174 -9.33 9.45 -33.48
N GLN A 175 -8.23 9.41 -32.73
CA GLN A 175 -7.09 10.30 -32.99
C GLN A 175 -6.45 10.04 -34.36
N LEU A 176 -6.29 8.78 -34.75
CA LEU A 176 -5.79 8.43 -36.08
C LEU A 176 -6.69 8.92 -37.21
N GLU A 177 -8.02 8.86 -37.05
CA GLU A 177 -8.96 9.39 -38.05
C GLU A 177 -8.88 10.92 -38.15
N ILE A 178 -8.74 11.63 -37.03
CA ILE A 178 -8.56 13.08 -36.99
C ILE A 178 -7.24 13.48 -37.65
N GLU A 179 -6.14 12.78 -37.39
CA GLU A 179 -4.86 13.05 -38.06
C GLU A 179 -4.90 12.78 -39.56
N LYS A 180 -5.54 11.69 -39.98
CA LYS A 180 -5.76 11.40 -41.41
C LYS A 180 -6.62 12.47 -42.08
N ALA A 181 -7.64 12.98 -41.41
CA ALA A 181 -8.46 14.08 -41.92
C ALA A 181 -7.64 15.38 -42.07
N LYS A 182 -6.84 15.74 -41.06
CA LYS A 182 -5.93 16.90 -41.12
C LYS A 182 -4.87 16.76 -42.22
N ALA A 183 -4.33 15.56 -42.45
CA ALA A 183 -3.37 15.30 -43.52
C ALA A 183 -4.01 15.49 -44.91
N ARG A 184 -5.27 15.11 -45.09
CA ARG A 184 -6.02 15.33 -46.35
C ARG A 184 -6.30 16.82 -46.60
N GLU A 185 -6.58 17.60 -45.57
CA GLU A 185 -6.75 19.05 -45.72
C GLU A 185 -5.45 19.77 -46.13
N ARG A 186 -4.31 19.31 -45.62
CA ARG A 186 -2.98 19.85 -45.99
C ARG A 186 -2.54 19.53 -47.42
N GLN A 187 -3.23 18.62 -48.12
CA GLN A 187 -2.95 18.27 -49.52
C GLN A 187 -3.90 18.95 -50.51
N LYS A 188 -4.74 19.90 -50.10
CA LYS A 188 -5.51 20.70 -51.06
C LYS A 188 -4.53 21.53 -51.91
N PRO A 189 -4.58 21.44 -53.25
CA PRO A 189 -3.69 22.22 -54.11
C PRO A 189 -3.93 23.71 -53.90
N ILE A 190 -2.83 24.48 -53.83
CA ILE A 190 -2.85 25.94 -53.83
C ILE A 190 -3.60 26.36 -55.10
N GLN A 191 -4.74 27.04 -54.94
CA GLN A 191 -5.44 27.62 -56.08
C GLN A 191 -4.57 28.74 -56.67
N THR A 192 -3.94 28.46 -57.80
CA THR A 192 -3.29 29.49 -58.61
C THR A 192 -4.36 30.29 -59.33
N HIS A 193 -4.53 31.55 -58.97
CA HIS A 193 -5.33 32.50 -59.74
C HIS A 193 -4.48 33.03 -60.90
N THR A 194 -4.85 32.68 -62.13
CA THR A 194 -4.30 33.31 -63.33
C THR A 194 -5.20 34.47 -63.71
N ASN A 195 -4.71 35.70 -63.55
CA ASN A 195 -5.41 36.89 -64.05
C ASN A 195 -4.89 37.18 -65.47
N CYS A 196 -5.79 37.06 -66.44
CA CYS A 196 -5.52 37.44 -67.82
C CYS A 196 -6.26 38.74 -68.13
N TYR A 197 -5.56 39.68 -68.76
CA TYR A 197 -6.16 40.93 -69.22
C TYR A 197 -5.90 41.08 -70.72
N SER A 198 -6.92 41.57 -71.43
CA SER A 198 -6.81 41.92 -72.85
C SER A 198 -6.43 43.37 -73.00
N ILE A 199 -5.30 43.63 -73.68
CA ILE A 199 -4.93 44.97 -74.12
C ILE A 199 -4.73 44.91 -75.63
N ALA A 200 -5.49 45.73 -76.35
CA ALA A 200 -5.34 45.96 -77.80
C ALA A 200 -5.17 44.68 -78.64
N GLY A 201 -6.08 43.70 -78.47
CA GLY A 201 -6.15 42.51 -79.32
C GLY A 201 -5.14 41.39 -79.00
N SER A 202 -4.37 41.51 -77.92
CA SER A 202 -3.52 40.43 -77.38
C SER A 202 -3.86 40.15 -75.91
N VAL A 203 -3.90 38.86 -75.55
CA VAL A 203 -4.16 38.40 -74.18
C VAL A 203 -2.80 38.16 -73.52
N SER A 204 -2.54 38.83 -72.40
CA SER A 204 -1.38 38.56 -71.54
C SER A 204 -1.85 38.03 -70.19
N CYS A 205 -1.22 36.97 -69.71
CA CYS A 205 -1.54 36.31 -68.44
C CYS A 205 -0.28 36.24 -67.59
N ASP A 206 -0.29 36.89 -66.42
CA ASP A 206 0.75 36.72 -65.42
C ASP A 206 0.28 35.74 -64.35
N SER A 207 1.16 34.82 -63.96
CA SER A 207 0.94 33.90 -62.84
C SER A 207 1.82 34.33 -61.68
N THR A 208 1.19 34.67 -60.56
CA THR A 208 1.89 34.98 -59.31
C THR A 208 1.54 33.90 -58.29
N SER A 209 2.56 33.18 -57.83
CA SER A 209 2.45 32.22 -56.73
C SER A 209 2.65 32.96 -55.40
N TYR A 210 1.75 32.77 -54.43
CA TYR A 210 1.94 33.19 -53.05
C TYR A 210 2.55 32.06 -52.22
#